data_AF-K0B0P0-F1
#
_entry.id   AF-K0B0P0-F1
#
_cell.length_a   1.000
_cell.length_b   1.000
_cell.length_c   1.000
_cell.angle_alpha   90.00
_cell.angle_beta   90.00
_cell.angle_gamma   90.00
#
_symmetry.space_group_name_H-M   'P 1'
#
loop_
_entity.id
_entity.type
_entity.pdbx_description
1 polymer ?
#
loop_
_entity_poly.entity_id
_entity_poly.type
_entity_poly.pdbx_seq_one_letter_code
_entity_poly.pdbx_strand_id
1 'polypeptide(L)'
;MIMNDEVLKRIEKQKQKVKEFIEKNGYFSIMNNTKWKKLINDIHDLEFPPAYCLKHILSEDTPQMALKPTYWGDWSLDLLYPFFWIEWMEISPYYYKHKGNLLDDELIDETEEVLEILKRNNIPYELKEKIL
;
A
#
# COMPACT_ATOMS: atom_id res chain seq x y z
N MET A 1 13.15 11.49 14.97
CA MET A 1 13.59 12.47 13.95
C MET A 1 12.89 13.79 14.22
N ILE A 2 13.60 14.86 14.58
CA ILE A 2 12.99 16.20 14.72
C ILE A 2 12.90 16.79 13.31
N MET A 3 11.69 16.91 12.77
CA MET A 3 11.46 17.59 11.49
C MET A 3 11.63 19.10 11.68
N ASN A 4 12.39 19.74 10.81
CA ASN A 4 12.59 21.19 10.84
C ASN A 4 11.32 21.94 10.37
N ASP A 5 11.21 23.21 10.75
CA ASP A 5 10.04 24.05 10.44
C ASP A 5 9.75 24.21 8.94
N GLU A 6 10.78 24.13 8.09
CA GLU A 6 10.61 24.19 6.64
C GLU A 6 9.94 22.94 6.08
N VAL A 7 10.32 21.77 6.58
CA VAL A 7 9.71 20.49 6.20
C VAL A 7 8.25 20.45 6.64
N LEU A 8 7.95 20.91 7.86
CA LEU A 8 6.57 21.01 8.34
C LEU A 8 5.71 21.91 7.44
N LYS A 9 6.19 23.11 7.10
CA LYS A 9 5.49 24.01 6.17
C LYS A 9 5.26 23.39 4.80
N ARG A 10 6.23 22.63 4.28
CA ARG A 10 6.07 21.92 3.00
C ARG A 10 4.98 20.86 3.08
N ILE A 11 4.96 20.06 4.15
CA ILE A 11 3.94 19.02 4.36
C ILE A 11 2.55 19.65 4.48
N GLU A 12 2.40 20.74 5.24
CA GLU A 12 1.13 21.46 5.37
C GLU A 12 0.62 21.99 4.04
N LYS A 13 1.51 22.60 3.24
CA LYS A 13 1.16 23.07 1.89
C LYS A 13 0.69 21.94 0.98
N GLN A 14 1.35 20.77 1.04
CA GLN A 14 0.95 19.61 0.25
C GLN A 14 -0.37 19.02 0.74
N LYS A 15 -0.59 18.97 2.06
CA LYS A 15 -1.86 18.56 2.66
C LYS A 15 -3.02 19.44 2.21
N GLN A 16 -2.80 20.74 2.10
CA GLN A 16 -3.81 21.68 1.61
C GLN A 16 -4.15 21.41 0.13
N LYS A 17 -3.15 21.18 -0.74
CA LYS A 17 -3.39 20.81 -2.15
C LYS A 17 -4.18 19.51 -2.29
N VAL A 18 -3.82 18.50 -1.49
CA VAL A 18 -4.55 17.23 -1.46
C VAL A 18 -6.00 17.46 -1.03
N LYS A 19 -6.23 18.27 -0.01
CA LYS A 19 -7.58 18.60 0.46
C LYS A 19 -8.41 19.27 -0.63
N GLU A 20 -7.85 20.25 -1.33
CA GLU A 20 -8.50 20.93 -2.45
C GLU A 20 -8.84 19.96 -3.59
N PHE A 21 -7.93 19.04 -3.90
CA PHE A 21 -8.18 18.00 -4.91
C PHE A 21 -9.32 17.07 -4.48
N ILE A 22 -9.32 16.60 -3.23
CA ILE A 22 -10.37 15.74 -2.68
C ILE A 22 -11.73 16.43 -2.77
N GLU A 23 -11.82 17.67 -2.31
CA GLU A 23 -13.06 18.47 -2.31
C GLU A 23 -13.57 18.71 -3.73
N LYS A 24 -12.69 19.06 -4.65
CA LYS A 24 -13.05 19.32 -6.06
C LYS A 24 -13.59 18.08 -6.78
N ASN A 25 -13.04 16.90 -6.48
CA ASN A 25 -13.41 15.65 -7.15
C ASN A 25 -14.46 14.83 -6.38
N GLY A 26 -14.95 15.32 -5.23
CA GLY A 26 -15.96 14.62 -4.43
C GLY A 26 -15.44 13.34 -3.76
N TYR A 27 -14.13 13.24 -3.54
CA TYR A 27 -13.53 12.09 -2.88
C TYR A 27 -13.79 12.13 -1.37
N PHE A 28 -13.79 10.97 -0.72
CA PHE A 28 -13.85 10.84 0.72
C PHE A 28 -12.89 9.76 1.21
N SER A 29 -12.36 9.92 2.42
CA SER A 29 -11.39 8.97 2.97
C SER A 29 -12.10 7.78 3.62
N ILE A 30 -11.76 6.58 3.17
CA ILE A 30 -12.16 5.31 3.80
C ILE A 30 -11.12 4.77 4.79
N MET A 31 -9.89 5.33 4.74
CA MET A 31 -8.71 4.92 5.51
C MET A 31 -8.16 6.09 6.33
N ASN A 32 -8.22 5.96 7.66
CA ASN A 32 -7.59 6.91 8.58
C ASN A 32 -6.21 6.41 9.05
N ASN A 33 -5.47 7.27 9.75
CA ASN A 33 -4.13 6.94 10.26
C ASN A 33 -4.11 5.67 11.14
N THR A 34 -5.18 5.42 11.90
CA THR A 34 -5.28 4.23 12.75
C THR A 34 -5.40 2.96 11.91
N LYS A 35 -6.26 2.95 10.88
CA LYS A 35 -6.40 1.80 9.98
C LYS A 35 -5.11 1.51 9.22
N TRP A 36 -4.43 2.53 8.71
CA TRP A 36 -3.14 2.37 8.04
C TRP A 36 -2.08 1.76 8.95
N LYS A 37 -1.94 2.27 10.18
CA LYS A 37 -0.99 1.73 11.15
C LYS A 37 -1.31 0.28 11.54
N LYS A 38 -2.59 -0.05 11.71
CA LYS A 38 -3.01 -1.43 11.98
C LYS A 38 -2.69 -2.36 10.83
N LEU A 39 -2.98 -1.95 9.59
CA LEU A 39 -2.62 -2.71 8.39
C LEU A 39 -1.12 -2.99 8.34
N ILE A 40 -0.29 -1.95 8.51
CA ILE A 40 1.19 -2.08 8.49
C ILE A 40 1.65 -3.06 9.57
N ASN A 41 1.16 -2.92 10.81
CA ASN A 41 1.54 -3.80 11.90
C ASN A 41 1.13 -5.26 11.63
N ASP A 42 -0.09 -5.46 11.14
CA ASP A 42 -0.65 -6.79 10.89
C ASP A 42 0.02 -7.51 9.72
N ILE A 43 0.48 -6.77 8.71
CA ILE A 43 1.24 -7.32 7.59
C ILE A 43 2.60 -7.87 8.04
N HIS A 44 3.19 -7.31 9.10
CA HIS A 44 4.45 -7.83 9.64
C HIS A 44 4.32 -9.20 10.31
N ASP A 45 3.09 -9.69 10.56
CA ASP A 45 2.85 -11.03 11.11
C ASP A 45 2.76 -12.13 10.04
N LEU A 46 2.76 -11.76 8.75
CA LEU A 46 2.73 -12.69 7.61
C LEU A 46 4.09 -13.40 7.41
N GLU A 47 4.09 -14.52 6.68
CA GLU A 47 5.32 -15.24 6.33
C GLU A 47 6.28 -14.35 5.52
N PHE A 48 5.73 -13.49 4.65
CA PHE A 48 6.50 -12.46 3.97
C PHE A 48 5.75 -11.12 3.92
N PRO A 49 6.44 -9.97 3.85
CA PRO A 49 5.79 -8.70 3.61
C PRO A 49 5.33 -8.62 2.14
N PRO A 50 4.02 -8.60 1.85
CA PRO A 50 3.53 -8.69 0.49
C PRO A 50 3.96 -7.49 -0.35
N ALA A 51 4.24 -7.70 -1.64
CA ALA A 51 4.51 -6.60 -2.56
C ALA A 51 3.28 -5.68 -2.67
N TYR A 52 3.49 -4.38 -2.76
CA TYR A 52 2.39 -3.42 -2.96
C TYR A 52 2.76 -2.32 -3.95
N CYS A 53 1.75 -1.64 -4.48
CA CYS A 53 1.86 -0.43 -5.29
C CYS A 53 0.92 0.65 -4.76
N LEU A 54 1.33 1.92 -4.85
CA LEU A 54 0.58 3.07 -4.34
C LEU A 54 0.22 4.03 -5.46
N LYS A 55 -1.07 4.34 -5.57
CA LYS A 55 -1.51 5.53 -6.29
C LYS A 55 -1.55 6.69 -5.32
N HIS A 56 -0.93 7.81 -5.71
CA HIS A 56 -1.01 9.04 -4.96
C HIS A 56 -2.06 10.00 -5.54
N ILE A 57 -2.78 10.72 -4.68
CA ILE A 57 -3.92 11.59 -5.03
C ILE A 57 -3.58 12.64 -6.09
N LEU A 58 -2.36 13.19 -6.06
CA LEU A 58 -1.93 14.24 -6.99
C LEU A 58 -1.08 13.69 -8.15
N SER A 59 -0.90 12.38 -8.24
CA SER A 59 -0.12 11.76 -9.31
C SER A 59 -1.01 11.44 -10.49
N GLU A 60 -0.57 11.78 -11.70
CA GLU A 60 -1.22 11.33 -12.94
C GLU A 60 -0.88 9.85 -13.23
N ASP A 61 0.28 9.39 -12.77
CA ASP A 61 0.76 8.03 -13.01
C ASP A 61 -0.05 7.00 -12.24
N THR A 62 -0.47 5.95 -12.93
CA THR A 62 -1.14 4.78 -12.34
C THR A 62 -0.12 3.65 -12.24
N PRO A 63 0.29 3.24 -11.03
CA PRO A 63 1.28 2.18 -10.89
C PRO A 63 0.69 0.85 -11.37
N GLN A 64 1.56 -0.04 -11.82
CA GLN A 64 1.18 -1.39 -12.25
C GLN A 64 1.87 -2.41 -11.35
N MET A 65 1.08 -3.28 -10.74
CA MET A 65 1.57 -4.41 -9.97
C MET A 65 2.22 -5.44 -10.90
N ALA A 66 3.36 -6.00 -10.47
CA ALA A 66 3.95 -7.13 -11.18
C ALA A 66 3.04 -8.36 -11.09
N LEU A 67 2.80 -9.05 -12.20
CA LEU A 67 1.97 -10.28 -12.22
C LEU A 67 2.58 -11.42 -11.38
N LYS A 68 3.92 -11.45 -11.33
CA LYS A 68 4.72 -12.40 -10.55
C LYS A 68 5.77 -11.65 -9.73
N PRO A 69 5.39 -11.04 -8.60
CA PRO A 69 6.36 -10.32 -7.77
C PRO A 69 7.34 -11.30 -7.16
N THR A 70 8.63 -11.02 -7.41
CA THR A 70 9.76 -11.81 -6.91
C THR A 70 10.52 -11.05 -5.82
N TYR A 71 9.87 -10.04 -5.26
CA TYR A 71 10.37 -9.12 -4.24
C TYR A 71 9.30 -8.95 -3.16
N TRP A 72 9.73 -8.49 -1.99
CA TRP A 72 8.85 -8.14 -0.88
C TRP A 72 8.51 -6.65 -0.90
N GLY A 73 7.38 -6.29 -0.29
CA GLY A 73 7.03 -4.89 -0.06
C GLY A 73 7.81 -4.30 1.12
N ASP A 74 8.12 -3.01 1.05
CA ASP A 74 8.66 -2.28 2.21
C ASP A 74 7.51 -1.59 2.95
N TRP A 75 7.04 -2.22 4.02
CA TRP A 75 5.91 -1.73 4.82
C TRP A 75 6.32 -0.74 5.92
N SER A 76 7.53 -0.18 5.86
CA SER A 76 7.99 0.77 6.86
C SER A 76 7.14 2.04 6.90
N LEU A 77 6.92 2.55 8.12
CA LEU A 77 6.20 3.80 8.34
C LEU A 77 6.86 5.00 7.64
N ASP A 78 8.20 4.99 7.51
CA ASP A 78 8.94 6.09 6.90
C ASP A 78 8.66 6.24 5.39
N LEU A 79 8.25 5.17 4.71
CA LEU A 79 7.85 5.22 3.29
C LEU A 79 6.37 5.52 3.10
N LEU A 80 5.51 5.00 3.98
CA LEU A 80 4.06 5.13 3.83
C LEU A 80 3.50 6.41 4.47
N TYR A 81 4.17 6.95 5.48
CA TYR A 81 3.75 8.17 6.17
C TYR A 81 4.28 9.42 5.45
N PRO A 82 3.48 10.49 5.30
CA PRO A 82 2.11 10.62 5.77
C PRO A 82 1.05 10.05 4.81
N PHE A 83 0.06 9.35 5.36
CA PHE A 83 -0.91 8.59 4.57
C PHE A 83 -1.89 9.42 3.75
N PHE A 84 -1.99 10.73 3.99
CA PHE A 84 -2.94 11.59 3.29
C PHE A 84 -2.66 11.70 1.79
N TRP A 85 -1.50 11.26 1.31
CA TRP A 85 -1.13 11.29 -0.09
C TRP A 85 -1.64 10.06 -0.84
N ILE A 86 -2.05 9.00 -0.14
CA ILE A 86 -2.43 7.72 -0.72
C ILE A 86 -3.89 7.80 -1.18
N GLU A 87 -4.10 7.53 -2.46
CA GLU A 87 -5.43 7.36 -3.05
C GLU A 87 -5.90 5.92 -2.88
N TRP A 88 -5.08 4.96 -3.32
CA TRP A 88 -5.30 3.53 -3.09
C TRP A 88 -3.97 2.76 -3.04
N MET A 89 -4.03 1.58 -2.46
CA MET A 89 -2.93 0.62 -2.38
C MET A 89 -3.39 -0.70 -3.00
N GLU A 90 -2.61 -1.22 -3.94
CA GLU A 90 -2.78 -2.57 -4.47
C GLU A 90 -1.76 -3.48 -3.80
N ILE A 91 -2.22 -4.55 -3.16
CA ILE A 91 -1.38 -5.53 -2.46
C ILE A 91 -1.41 -6.82 -3.27
N SER A 92 -0.23 -7.38 -3.58
CA SER A 92 -0.12 -8.72 -4.15
C SER A 92 0.16 -9.71 -3.02
N PRO A 93 -0.80 -10.59 -2.68
CA PRO A 93 -0.64 -11.60 -1.63
C PRO A 93 0.24 -12.79 -2.06
N TYR A 94 0.91 -12.67 -3.21
CA TYR A 94 1.74 -13.72 -3.78
C TYR A 94 3.21 -13.33 -3.66
N TYR A 95 4.06 -14.33 -3.44
CA TYR A 95 5.50 -14.21 -3.61
C TYR A 95 6.03 -15.36 -4.45
N TYR A 96 6.70 -15.01 -5.55
CA TYR A 96 7.36 -15.95 -6.44
C TYR A 96 8.83 -16.05 -6.04
N LYS A 97 9.13 -17.06 -5.24
CA LYS A 97 10.47 -17.30 -4.72
C LYS A 97 11.33 -17.97 -5.79
N HIS A 98 12.30 -17.22 -6.28
CA HIS A 98 13.31 -17.70 -7.24
C HIS A 98 14.06 -18.91 -6.69
N LYS A 99 13.97 -20.05 -7.40
CA LYS A 99 14.71 -21.29 -7.08
C LYS A 99 15.94 -21.52 -7.99
N GLY A 100 16.26 -20.54 -8.84
CA GLY A 100 17.34 -20.59 -9.83
C GLY A 100 16.85 -20.94 -11.23
N ASN A 101 17.69 -20.72 -12.26
CA ASN A 101 17.27 -20.67 -13.66
C ASN A 101 16.70 -21.97 -14.27
N LEU A 102 16.82 -23.11 -13.58
CA LEU A 102 16.42 -24.44 -14.09
C LEU A 102 15.14 -24.97 -13.44
N LEU A 103 14.62 -24.29 -12.41
CA LEU A 103 13.43 -24.67 -11.68
C LEU A 103 12.40 -23.55 -11.78
N ASP A 104 11.13 -23.91 -11.86
CA ASP A 104 10.05 -22.93 -11.76
C ASP A 104 10.06 -22.26 -10.38
N ASP A 105 9.68 -20.99 -10.36
CA ASP A 105 9.51 -20.25 -9.11
C ASP A 105 8.51 -20.94 -8.20
N GLU A 106 8.82 -20.95 -6.91
CA GLU A 106 7.88 -21.40 -5.90
C GLU A 106 6.90 -20.29 -5.58
N LEU A 107 5.61 -20.58 -5.76
CA LEU A 107 4.53 -19.69 -5.35
C LEU A 107 4.26 -19.90 -3.86
N ILE A 108 4.42 -18.83 -3.09
CA ILE A 108 3.89 -18.69 -1.74
C ILE A 108 2.66 -17.77 -1.86
N ASP A 109 1.52 -18.22 -1.36
CA ASP A 109 0.22 -17.55 -1.47
C ASP A 109 -0.36 -17.32 -0.07
N GLU A 110 -0.45 -16.05 0.34
CA GLU A 110 -1.06 -15.62 1.61
C GLU A 110 -2.36 -14.84 1.37
N THR A 111 -3.11 -15.19 0.32
CA THR A 111 -4.36 -14.51 -0.03
C THR A 111 -5.36 -14.57 1.11
N GLU A 112 -5.51 -15.71 1.79
CA GLU A 112 -6.47 -15.87 2.87
C GLU A 112 -6.10 -14.99 4.06
N GLU A 113 -4.83 -14.99 4.45
CA GLU A 113 -4.27 -14.24 5.57
C GLU A 113 -4.36 -12.72 5.32
N VAL A 114 -4.03 -12.25 4.12
CA VAL A 114 -4.20 -10.83 3.74
C VAL A 114 -5.67 -10.43 3.81
N LEU A 115 -6.59 -11.26 3.30
CA LEU A 115 -8.01 -10.97 3.36
C LEU A 115 -8.54 -10.97 4.80
N GLU A 116 -8.05 -11.83 5.68
CA GLU A 116 -8.36 -11.82 7.10
C GLU A 116 -7.87 -10.54 7.79
N ILE A 117 -6.66 -10.06 7.48
CA ILE A 117 -6.12 -8.78 7.97
C ILE A 117 -7.04 -7.61 7.54
N LEU A 118 -7.49 -7.59 6.29
CA LEU A 118 -8.36 -6.52 5.81
C LEU A 118 -9.74 -6.56 6.50
N LYS A 119 -10.33 -7.76 6.62
CA LYS A 119 -11.61 -7.98 7.29
C LYS A 119 -11.57 -7.60 8.77
N ARG A 120 -10.58 -8.08 9.54
CA ARG A 120 -10.48 -7.80 10.99
C ARG A 120 -10.32 -6.32 11.30
N ASN A 121 -9.72 -5.55 10.38
CA ASN A 121 -9.55 -4.11 10.50
C ASN A 121 -10.69 -3.27 9.91
N ASN A 122 -11.72 -3.90 9.34
CA ASN A 122 -12.79 -3.22 8.60
C ASN A 122 -12.22 -2.28 7.52
N ILE A 123 -11.22 -2.77 6.78
CA ILE A 123 -10.62 -2.08 5.64
C ILE A 123 -11.39 -2.50 4.38
N PRO A 124 -12.05 -1.57 3.67
CA PRO A 124 -12.68 -1.88 2.40
C PRO A 124 -11.64 -2.27 1.36
N TYR A 125 -11.95 -3.27 0.53
CA TYR A 125 -11.08 -3.72 -0.54
C TYR A 125 -11.90 -4.24 -1.72
N GLU A 126 -11.26 -4.28 -2.88
CA GLU A 126 -11.78 -4.92 -4.09
C GLU A 126 -10.78 -5.99 -4.53
N LEU A 127 -11.30 -7.12 -5.01
CA LEU A 127 -10.46 -8.15 -5.63
C LEU A 127 -10.23 -7.77 -7.09
N LYS A 128 -8.97 -7.67 -7.51
CA LYS A 128 -8.64 -7.65 -8.94
C LYS A 128 -8.41 -9.08 -9.40
N GLU A 129 -9.16 -9.49 -10.43
CA GLU A 129 -8.90 -10.76 -11.08
C GLU A 129 -7.50 -10.75 -11.69
N LYS A 130 -6.74 -11.82 -11.44
CA LYS A 130 -5.44 -12.02 -12.04
C LYS A 130 -5.67 -12.38 -13.51
N ILE A 131 -5.57 -11.39 -14.40
CA ILE A 131 -5.53 -11.66 -15.83
C ILE A 131 -4.14 -12.23 -16.12
N LEU A 132 -4.09 -13.56 -16.25
CA LEU A 132 -2.90 -14.34 -16.60
C LEU A 132 -2.67 -14.37 -18.11
#